data_AF-A0A2K3JFC9-F1
#
_entry.id   AF-A0A2K3JFC9-F1
#
_cell.length_a   1.000
_cell.length_b   1.000
_cell.length_c   1.000
_cell.angle_alpha   90.00
_cell.angle_beta   90.00
_cell.angle_gamma   90.00
#
_symmetry.space_group_name_H-M   'P 1'
#
loop_
_entity.id
_entity.type
_entity.pdbx_description
1 polymer ?
#
loop_
_entity_poly.entity_id
_entity_poly.type
_entity_poly.pdbx_seq_one_letter_code
_entity_poly.pdbx_strand_id
1 'polypeptide(L)'
;MTKRYMERLVGRYCKIVTKEPGEERANVVTGTLEDVDYKDGFILVDSPQGLGCLRIDTIIAIKPGKKHRPETKSLSDDDEGAVGIGTLIVFIALILVAAVAASVIMQTAENLQQRAYAVGKQTIRDVSSGVKVISVTGYTDENKTKVEYLAIAIAPRAGSYDIDLNKTLLYLQLDDFSVLNLNLSSKTNHVPEGGIFNTLDHSYLNATNYGVISIHDRDDSLMKTNSLSNTDQAILIVNLTAVLPTTRGLVPGEILEGKLVPDVGSSGIFVVQSPNAFKYRVCDL
;
A
#
# COMPACT_ATOMS: atom_id res chain seq x y z
N MET A 1 25.01 5.33 -69.80
CA MET A 1 25.53 3.95 -69.84
C MET A 1 24.76 3.19 -70.91
N THR A 2 25.42 2.60 -71.92
CA THR A 2 24.73 1.83 -72.97
C THR A 2 24.13 0.57 -72.34
N LYS A 3 22.83 0.28 -72.50
CA LYS A 3 22.14 -0.89 -71.90
C LYS A 3 22.93 -2.20 -72.08
N ARG A 4 23.55 -2.37 -73.26
CA ARG A 4 24.44 -3.49 -73.61
C ARG A 4 25.68 -3.69 -72.73
N TYR A 5 26.13 -2.67 -71.98
CA TYR A 5 27.31 -2.78 -71.12
C TYR A 5 26.97 -3.46 -69.79
N MET A 6 25.83 -3.14 -69.19
CA MET A 6 25.40 -3.74 -67.91
C MET A 6 24.98 -5.19 -68.08
N GLU A 7 24.34 -5.55 -69.19
CA GLU A 7 24.01 -6.95 -69.54
C GLU A 7 25.26 -7.86 -69.58
N ARG A 8 26.45 -7.32 -69.94
CA ARG A 8 27.71 -8.08 -69.93
C ARG A 8 28.32 -8.28 -68.55
N LEU A 9 27.82 -7.55 -67.55
CA LEU A 9 28.28 -7.63 -66.16
C LEU A 9 27.43 -8.60 -65.34
N VAL A 10 26.29 -9.06 -65.88
CA VAL A 10 25.46 -10.11 -65.29
C VAL A 10 26.29 -11.38 -65.11
N GLY A 11 26.21 -11.97 -63.92
CA GLY A 11 27.01 -13.12 -63.48
C GLY A 11 28.44 -12.80 -63.06
N ARG A 12 28.87 -11.53 -63.03
CA ARG A 12 30.23 -11.14 -62.60
C ARG A 12 30.21 -10.40 -61.26
N TYR A 13 31.23 -10.66 -60.46
CA TYR A 13 31.50 -9.87 -59.26
C TYR A 13 31.85 -8.44 -59.64
N CYS A 14 31.07 -7.49 -59.14
CA CYS A 14 31.20 -6.08 -59.43
C CYS A 14 31.38 -5.27 -58.15
N LYS A 15 32.13 -4.18 -58.26
CA LYS A 15 32.12 -3.08 -57.29
C LYS A 15 31.24 -1.98 -57.89
N ILE A 16 30.18 -1.64 -57.18
CA ILE A 16 29.11 -0.74 -57.60
C ILE A 16 29.15 0.45 -56.66
N VAL A 17 29.29 1.64 -57.22
CA VAL A 17 29.31 2.89 -56.46
C VAL A 17 27.95 3.55 -56.64
N THR A 18 27.22 3.69 -55.54
CA THR A 18 25.90 4.32 -55.52
C THR A 18 25.93 5.63 -54.75
N LYS A 19 25.09 6.59 -55.14
CA LYS A 19 24.84 7.83 -54.42
C LYS A 19 23.37 8.17 -54.52
N GLU A 20 22.70 8.22 -53.39
CA GLU A 20 21.28 8.56 -53.35
C GLU A 20 21.07 10.08 -53.46
N PRO A 21 19.96 10.53 -54.05
CA PRO A 21 19.65 11.96 -54.14
C PRO A 21 19.50 12.57 -52.75
N GLY A 22 20.38 13.52 -52.41
CA GLY A 22 20.44 14.19 -51.10
C GLY A 22 21.60 13.74 -50.21
N GLU A 23 22.34 12.69 -50.59
CA GLU A 23 23.50 12.21 -49.85
C GLU A 23 24.78 12.91 -50.35
N GLU A 24 25.63 13.42 -49.45
CA GLU A 24 26.90 14.06 -49.86
C GLU A 24 27.97 13.03 -50.29
N ARG A 25 27.92 11.82 -49.74
CA ARG A 25 28.90 10.75 -49.94
C ARG A 25 28.35 9.62 -50.81
N ALA A 26 29.25 8.96 -51.53
CA ALA A 26 28.91 7.76 -52.32
C ALA A 26 29.24 6.50 -51.51
N ASN A 27 28.36 5.50 -51.61
CA ASN A 27 28.50 4.19 -50.97
C ASN A 27 29.01 3.17 -51.99
N VAL A 28 29.77 2.17 -51.52
CA VAL A 28 30.30 1.09 -52.37
C VAL A 28 29.67 -0.23 -51.97
N VAL A 29 28.91 -0.81 -52.90
CA VAL A 29 28.34 -2.15 -52.78
C VAL A 29 29.18 -3.11 -53.60
N THR A 30 29.56 -4.24 -53.02
CA THR A 30 30.32 -5.28 -53.72
C THR A 30 29.57 -6.59 -53.71
N GLY A 31 29.38 -7.18 -54.88
CA GLY A 31 28.61 -8.41 -55.02
C GLY A 31 28.57 -8.89 -56.47
N THR A 32 28.02 -10.08 -56.69
CA THR A 32 27.75 -10.59 -58.03
C THR A 32 26.49 -9.93 -58.56
N LEU A 33 26.54 -9.39 -59.78
CA LEU A 33 25.35 -8.81 -60.39
C LEU A 33 24.49 -9.95 -60.98
N GLU A 34 23.35 -10.23 -60.37
CA GLU A 34 22.48 -11.37 -60.71
C GLU A 34 21.54 -11.05 -61.88
N ASP A 35 20.93 -9.87 -61.86
CA ASP A 35 19.99 -9.46 -62.89
C ASP A 35 19.90 -7.93 -63.02
N VAL A 36 19.39 -7.46 -64.17
CA VAL A 36 19.15 -6.04 -64.46
C VAL A 36 17.73 -5.87 -65.02
N ASP A 37 16.83 -5.30 -64.22
CA ASP A 37 15.49 -4.94 -64.68
C ASP A 37 15.46 -3.48 -65.16
N TYR A 38 15.42 -3.31 -66.49
CA TYR A 38 15.32 -1.99 -67.12
C TYR A 38 13.91 -1.41 -67.13
N LYS A 39 12.87 -2.21 -66.91
CA LYS A 39 11.47 -1.73 -66.87
C LYS A 39 11.20 -1.06 -65.54
N ASP A 40 11.65 -1.72 -64.47
CA ASP A 40 11.41 -1.25 -63.10
C ASP A 40 12.60 -0.45 -62.52
N GLY A 41 13.72 -0.40 -63.25
CA GLY A 41 14.82 0.53 -62.97
C GLY A 41 15.75 0.11 -61.85
N PHE A 42 15.93 -1.20 -61.60
CA PHE A 42 16.81 -1.72 -60.56
C PHE A 42 17.72 -2.86 -61.05
N ILE A 43 18.82 -3.08 -60.33
CA ILE A 43 19.70 -4.25 -60.47
C ILE A 43 19.65 -5.11 -59.22
N LEU A 44 19.81 -6.41 -59.40
CA LEU A 44 19.96 -7.38 -58.32
C LEU A 44 21.44 -7.70 -58.12
N VAL A 45 21.89 -7.62 -56.88
CA VAL A 45 23.28 -7.81 -56.49
C VAL A 45 23.35 -8.79 -55.33
N ASP A 46 23.95 -9.96 -55.56
CA ASP A 46 24.24 -10.93 -54.51
C ASP A 46 25.53 -10.54 -53.76
N SER A 47 25.35 -10.07 -52.53
CA SER A 47 26.39 -9.60 -51.62
C SER A 47 26.61 -10.64 -50.51
N PRO A 48 27.77 -10.63 -49.79
CA PRO A 48 27.96 -11.46 -48.60
C PRO A 48 26.86 -11.32 -47.52
N GLN A 49 26.11 -10.23 -47.53
CA GLN A 49 24.99 -9.96 -46.61
C GLN A 49 23.63 -10.46 -47.13
N GLY A 50 23.57 -10.98 -48.37
CA GLY A 50 22.36 -11.43 -49.05
C GLY A 50 22.11 -10.72 -50.39
N LEU A 51 20.99 -11.07 -51.04
CA LEU A 51 20.54 -10.48 -52.31
C LEU A 51 19.97 -9.08 -52.06
N GLY A 52 20.62 -8.05 -52.62
CA GLY A 52 20.19 -6.66 -52.53
C GLY A 52 19.69 -6.13 -53.88
N CYS A 53 18.76 -5.19 -53.86
CA CYS A 53 18.35 -4.42 -55.04
C CYS A 53 18.93 -3.00 -54.98
N LEU A 54 19.45 -2.51 -56.11
CA LEU A 54 19.94 -1.13 -56.23
C LEU A 54 19.23 -0.45 -57.39
N ARG A 55 18.76 0.78 -57.18
CA ARG A 55 18.18 1.56 -58.28
C ARG A 55 19.26 1.95 -59.29
N ILE A 56 18.96 1.80 -60.57
CA ILE A 56 19.89 2.11 -61.67
C ILE A 56 20.27 3.60 -61.65
N ASP A 57 19.33 4.47 -61.29
CA ASP A 57 19.52 5.92 -61.24
C ASP A 57 20.52 6.36 -60.16
N THR A 58 20.70 5.58 -59.10
CA THR A 58 21.62 5.91 -58.02
C THR A 58 23.04 5.42 -58.30
N ILE A 59 23.27 4.66 -59.37
CA ILE A 59 24.59 4.10 -59.70
C ILE A 59 25.44 5.14 -60.43
N ILE A 60 26.50 5.60 -59.78
CA ILE A 60 27.51 6.47 -60.38
C ILE A 60 28.45 5.66 -61.27
N ALA A 61 28.93 4.52 -60.78
CA ALA A 61 29.93 3.72 -61.46
C ALA A 61 29.79 2.23 -61.13
N ILE A 62 30.02 1.38 -62.12
CA ILE A 62 30.09 -0.07 -61.95
C ILE A 62 31.33 -0.63 -62.64
N LYS A 63 32.11 -1.44 -61.92
CA LYS A 63 33.32 -2.06 -62.44
C LYS A 63 33.41 -3.54 -62.05
N PRO A 64 33.75 -4.45 -62.97
CA PRO A 64 34.05 -5.83 -62.61
C PRO A 64 35.29 -5.89 -61.70
N GLY A 65 35.21 -6.66 -60.63
CA GLY A 65 36.28 -6.87 -59.66
C GLY A 65 36.55 -8.35 -59.42
N LYS A 66 37.64 -8.67 -58.73
CA LYS A 66 37.89 -10.02 -58.22
C LYS A 66 37.21 -10.18 -56.86
N LYS A 67 36.52 -11.31 -56.66
CA LYS A 67 35.96 -11.70 -55.35
C LYS A 67 37.12 -11.93 -54.39
N HIS A 68 37.21 -11.14 -53.32
CA HIS A 68 38.19 -11.39 -52.25
C HIS A 68 37.64 -12.54 -51.41
N ARG A 69 38.34 -13.67 -51.39
CA ARG A 69 37.98 -14.81 -50.54
C ARG A 69 38.50 -14.49 -49.13
N PRO A 70 37.64 -14.35 -48.11
CA PRO A 70 38.14 -14.16 -46.75
C PRO A 70 38.96 -15.39 -46.36
N GLU A 71 40.20 -15.17 -45.95
CA GLU A 71 41.05 -16.24 -45.41
C GLU A 71 40.45 -16.70 -44.09
N THR A 72 39.81 -17.87 -44.09
CA THR A 72 39.33 -18.52 -42.88
C THR A 72 40.55 -19.13 -42.19
N LYS A 73 41.12 -18.44 -41.20
CA LYS A 73 42.14 -19.04 -40.33
C LYS A 73 41.49 -20.19 -39.57
N SER A 74 41.94 -21.42 -39.82
CA SER A 74 41.61 -22.58 -38.99
C SER A 74 42.36 -22.45 -37.67
N LEU A 75 41.63 -22.47 -36.55
CA LEU A 75 42.21 -22.53 -35.21
C LEU A 75 42.96 -23.86 -35.05
N SER A 76 44.09 -23.86 -34.33
CA SER A 76 44.80 -25.09 -33.99
C SER A 76 44.12 -25.79 -32.80
N ASP A 77 44.23 -27.11 -32.69
CA ASP A 77 43.59 -27.90 -31.62
C ASP A 77 43.99 -27.42 -30.22
N ASP A 78 45.22 -26.90 -30.06
CA ASP A 78 45.70 -26.29 -28.81
C ASP A 78 45.00 -24.95 -28.50
N ASP A 79 44.71 -24.14 -29.52
CA ASP A 79 43.92 -22.92 -29.35
C ASP A 79 42.47 -23.23 -28.96
N GLU A 80 41.91 -24.34 -29.47
CA GLU A 80 40.56 -24.78 -29.13
C GLU A 80 40.46 -25.25 -27.67
N GLY A 81 41.47 -25.98 -27.17
CA GLY A 81 41.59 -26.35 -25.76
C GLY A 81 41.73 -25.15 -24.82
N ALA A 82 42.55 -24.16 -25.20
CA ALA A 82 42.72 -22.91 -24.45
C ALA A 82 41.42 -22.08 -24.40
N VAL A 83 40.69 -21.99 -25.51
CA VAL A 83 39.37 -21.35 -25.56
C VAL A 83 38.37 -22.10 -24.67
N GLY A 84 38.38 -23.44 -24.68
CA GLY A 84 37.54 -24.26 -23.81
C GLY A 84 37.75 -23.96 -22.32
N ILE A 85 39.00 -23.87 -21.86
CA ILE A 85 39.31 -23.49 -20.47
C ILE A 85 38.79 -22.08 -20.16
N GLY A 86 38.96 -21.13 -21.09
CA GLY A 86 38.41 -19.78 -20.94
C GLY A 86 36.88 -19.77 -20.78
N THR A 87 36.16 -20.60 -21.56
CA THR A 87 34.70 -20.71 -21.46
C THR A 87 34.24 -21.28 -20.12
N LEU A 88 34.95 -22.28 -19.56
CA LEU A 88 34.64 -22.84 -18.25
C LEU A 88 34.81 -21.82 -17.12
N ILE A 89 35.85 -20.99 -17.18
CA ILE A 89 36.09 -19.93 -16.20
C ILE A 89 34.94 -18.91 -16.22
N VAL A 90 34.55 -18.43 -17.41
CA VAL A 90 33.43 -17.49 -17.55
C VAL A 90 32.12 -18.11 -17.12
N PHE A 91 31.91 -19.40 -17.41
CA PHE A 91 30.71 -20.12 -17.00
C PHE A 91 30.54 -20.17 -15.48
N ILE A 92 31.62 -20.52 -14.76
CA ILE A 92 31.60 -20.54 -13.29
C ILE A 92 31.39 -19.12 -12.75
N ALA A 93 32.08 -18.12 -13.29
CA ALA A 93 31.91 -16.72 -12.88
C ALA A 93 30.46 -16.23 -13.08
N LEU A 94 29.83 -16.57 -14.21
CA LEU A 94 28.45 -16.20 -14.50
C LEU A 94 27.47 -16.82 -13.49
N ILE A 95 27.67 -18.09 -13.13
CA ILE A 95 26.86 -18.78 -12.13
C ILE A 95 26.97 -18.08 -10.77
N LEU A 96 28.17 -17.69 -10.35
CA LEU A 96 28.37 -16.99 -9.07
C LEU A 96 27.69 -15.62 -9.04
N VAL A 97 27.80 -14.84 -10.12
CA VAL A 97 27.12 -13.54 -10.25
C VAL A 97 25.59 -13.73 -10.25
N ALA A 98 25.09 -14.73 -10.99
CA ALA A 98 23.67 -15.04 -11.02
C ALA A 98 23.13 -15.45 -9.64
N ALA A 99 23.89 -16.23 -8.86
CA ALA A 99 23.51 -16.61 -7.50
C ALA A 99 23.39 -15.41 -6.56
N VAL A 100 24.34 -14.47 -6.62
CA VAL A 100 24.28 -13.23 -5.81
C VAL A 100 23.10 -12.37 -6.23
N ALA A 101 22.87 -12.19 -7.54
CA ALA A 101 21.73 -11.43 -8.05
C ALA A 101 20.39 -12.04 -7.62
N ALA A 102 20.24 -13.37 -7.71
CA ALA A 102 19.04 -14.09 -7.28
C ALA A 102 18.78 -13.93 -5.78
N SER A 103 19.83 -13.98 -4.96
CA SER A 103 19.72 -13.76 -3.50
C SER A 103 19.16 -12.37 -3.17
N VAL A 104 19.68 -11.32 -3.82
CA VAL A 104 19.20 -9.94 -3.62
C VAL A 104 17.75 -9.77 -4.07
N ILE A 105 17.37 -10.37 -5.21
CA ILE A 105 15.99 -10.35 -5.70
C ILE A 105 15.05 -11.03 -4.69
N MET A 106 15.43 -12.21 -4.19
CA MET A 106 14.64 -12.95 -3.22
C MET A 106 14.47 -12.19 -1.91
N GLN A 107 15.56 -11.63 -1.36
CA GLN A 107 15.52 -10.83 -0.15
C GLN A 107 14.62 -9.59 -0.31
N THR A 108 14.67 -8.94 -1.47
CA THR A 108 13.82 -7.79 -1.76
C THR A 108 12.35 -8.21 -1.84
N ALA A 109 12.05 -9.32 -2.52
CA ALA A 109 10.70 -9.85 -2.64
C ALA A 109 10.12 -10.23 -1.26
N GLU A 110 10.90 -10.89 -0.40
CA GLU A 110 10.45 -11.27 0.94
C GLU A 110 10.16 -10.05 1.82
N ASN A 111 11.05 -9.05 1.82
CA ASN A 111 10.81 -7.79 2.55
C ASN A 111 9.53 -7.09 2.07
N LEU A 112 9.29 -7.06 0.75
CA LEU A 112 8.07 -6.49 0.19
C LEU A 112 6.83 -7.30 0.59
N GLN A 113 6.91 -8.63 0.60
CA GLN A 113 5.81 -9.51 1.02
C GLN A 113 5.48 -9.34 2.51
N GLN A 114 6.50 -9.31 3.39
CA GLN A 114 6.30 -9.08 4.83
C GLN A 114 5.67 -7.72 5.09
N ARG A 115 6.14 -6.66 4.42
CA ARG A 115 5.55 -5.32 4.51
C ARG A 115 4.11 -5.30 3.98
N ALA A 116 3.87 -5.89 2.81
CA ALA A 116 2.53 -5.96 2.23
C ALA A 116 1.56 -6.72 3.14
N TYR A 117 2.00 -7.81 3.77
CA TYR A 117 1.21 -8.56 4.74
C TYR A 117 0.94 -7.75 6.01
N ALA A 118 1.96 -7.08 6.57
CA ALA A 118 1.80 -6.25 7.77
C ALA A 118 0.85 -5.09 7.52
N VAL A 119 1.01 -4.36 6.40
CA VAL A 119 0.11 -3.26 6.01
C VAL A 119 -1.29 -3.79 5.74
N GLY A 120 -1.44 -4.89 5.00
CA GLY A 120 -2.74 -5.51 4.76
C GLY A 120 -3.46 -5.87 6.06
N LYS A 121 -2.75 -6.51 7.01
CA LYS A 121 -3.30 -6.83 8.32
C LYS A 121 -3.66 -5.59 9.14
N GLN A 122 -2.81 -4.56 9.14
CA GLN A 122 -3.08 -3.31 9.84
C GLN A 122 -4.28 -2.58 9.25
N THR A 123 -4.35 -2.45 7.92
CA THR A 123 -5.50 -1.83 7.24
C THR A 123 -6.78 -2.59 7.51
N ILE A 124 -6.78 -3.93 7.44
CA ILE A 124 -7.96 -4.74 7.79
C ILE A 124 -8.37 -4.46 9.23
N ARG A 125 -7.42 -4.47 10.17
CA ARG A 125 -7.69 -4.14 11.57
C ARG A 125 -8.27 -2.74 11.73
N ASP A 126 -7.76 -1.74 11.02
CA ASP A 126 -8.19 -0.34 11.12
C ASP A 126 -9.58 -0.11 10.50
N VAL A 127 -9.95 -0.84 9.45
CA VAL A 127 -11.28 -0.69 8.83
C VAL A 127 -12.35 -1.60 9.46
N SER A 128 -11.97 -2.77 9.98
CA SER A 128 -12.93 -3.72 10.57
C SER A 128 -13.18 -3.45 12.04
N SER A 129 -12.22 -2.84 12.74
CA SER A 129 -12.37 -2.54 14.16
C SER A 129 -13.17 -1.27 14.39
N GLY A 130 -13.78 -1.19 15.56
CA GLY A 130 -14.46 0.01 15.99
C GLY A 130 -15.33 -0.24 17.20
N VAL A 131 -15.65 0.83 17.91
CA VAL A 131 -16.56 0.80 19.05
C VAL A 131 -17.90 1.36 18.62
N LYS A 132 -18.99 0.77 19.11
CA LYS A 132 -20.34 1.32 19.03
C LYS A 132 -20.79 1.74 20.42
N VAL A 133 -21.47 2.88 20.48
CA VAL A 133 -22.22 3.31 21.68
C VAL A 133 -23.62 2.73 21.55
N ILE A 134 -24.08 2.01 22.56
CA ILE A 134 -25.38 1.33 22.57
C ILE A 134 -26.44 2.27 23.15
N SER A 135 -26.17 2.84 24.31
CA SER A 135 -27.07 3.75 25.01
C SER A 135 -26.26 4.67 25.93
N VAL A 136 -26.87 5.80 26.27
CA VAL A 136 -26.30 6.78 27.17
C VAL A 136 -27.35 7.09 28.22
N THR A 137 -26.98 6.98 29.49
CA THR A 137 -27.90 7.18 30.61
C THR A 137 -27.29 8.18 31.58
N GLY A 138 -28.07 9.17 31.99
CA GLY A 138 -27.68 10.18 32.96
C GLY A 138 -28.12 9.83 34.38
N TYR A 139 -27.33 10.25 35.36
CA TYR A 139 -27.69 10.26 36.77
C TYR A 139 -27.67 11.67 37.33
N THR A 140 -28.77 12.08 37.94
CA THR A 140 -28.95 13.43 38.47
C THR A 140 -28.51 13.57 39.92
N ASP A 141 -28.26 14.83 40.29
CA ASP A 141 -28.13 15.25 41.68
C ASP A 141 -29.40 14.90 42.49
N GLU A 142 -29.30 14.88 43.82
CA GLU A 142 -30.41 14.69 44.77
C GLU A 142 -31.54 15.69 44.55
N ASN A 143 -31.19 16.92 44.16
CA ASN A 143 -32.15 17.99 43.87
C ASN A 143 -32.80 17.89 42.48
N LYS A 144 -32.37 16.93 41.64
CA LYS A 144 -32.89 16.70 40.27
C LYS A 144 -32.85 17.93 39.38
N THR A 145 -31.84 18.77 39.55
CA THR A 145 -31.67 20.00 38.76
C THR A 145 -30.75 19.81 37.56
N LYS A 146 -29.81 18.86 37.63
CA LYS A 146 -28.76 18.62 36.64
C LYS A 146 -28.30 17.16 36.66
N VAL A 147 -27.71 16.72 35.55
CA VAL A 147 -27.04 15.41 35.44
C VAL A 147 -25.60 15.54 35.90
N GLU A 148 -25.20 14.75 36.89
CA GLU A 148 -23.85 14.75 37.47
C GLU A 148 -22.97 13.63 36.92
N TYR A 149 -23.56 12.47 36.62
CA TYR A 149 -22.83 11.33 36.07
C TYR A 149 -23.46 10.86 34.77
N LEU A 150 -22.59 10.43 33.86
CA LEU A 150 -22.96 9.86 32.58
C LEU A 150 -22.50 8.40 32.54
N ALA A 151 -23.42 7.49 32.23
CA ALA A 151 -23.14 6.10 31.92
C ALA A 151 -23.28 5.87 30.42
N ILE A 152 -22.18 5.51 29.75
CA ILE A 152 -22.15 5.24 28.31
C ILE A 152 -21.95 3.74 28.13
N ALA A 153 -22.99 3.04 27.69
CA ALA A 153 -22.89 1.62 27.36
C ALA A 153 -22.21 1.46 26.00
N ILE A 154 -21.11 0.71 25.98
CA ILE A 154 -20.29 0.48 24.80
C ILE A 154 -20.16 -1.00 24.50
N ALA A 155 -20.00 -1.30 23.23
CA ALA A 155 -19.62 -2.61 22.75
C ALA A 155 -18.74 -2.47 21.51
N PRO A 156 -17.91 -3.46 21.19
CA PRO A 156 -17.23 -3.48 19.90
C PRO A 156 -18.24 -3.69 18.76
N ARG A 157 -17.83 -3.29 17.56
CA ARG A 157 -18.52 -3.67 16.32
C ARG A 157 -18.26 -5.14 16.02
N ALA A 158 -19.23 -5.80 15.38
CA ALA A 158 -19.06 -7.19 14.99
C ALA A 158 -17.88 -7.34 14.02
N GLY A 159 -16.99 -8.29 14.30
CA GLY A 159 -15.77 -8.50 13.50
C GLY A 159 -14.66 -7.50 13.80
N SER A 160 -14.74 -6.77 14.92
CA SER A 160 -13.62 -5.98 15.39
C SER A 160 -12.51 -6.88 15.89
N TYR A 161 -11.29 -6.37 15.87
CA TYR A 161 -10.26 -6.90 16.76
C TYR A 161 -10.51 -6.40 18.18
N ASP A 162 -9.82 -6.98 19.14
CA ASP A 162 -9.88 -6.53 20.53
C ASP A 162 -9.38 -5.08 20.63
N ILE A 163 -10.14 -4.27 21.36
CA ILE A 163 -9.90 -2.83 21.48
C ILE A 163 -9.37 -2.54 22.87
N ASP A 164 -8.18 -1.95 22.97
CA ASP A 164 -7.61 -1.57 24.26
C ASP A 164 -8.24 -0.26 24.78
N LEU A 165 -8.97 -0.36 25.89
CA LEU A 165 -9.62 0.78 26.55
C LEU A 165 -8.60 1.72 27.21
N ASN A 166 -7.41 1.24 27.57
CA ASN A 166 -6.38 2.11 28.17
C ASN A 166 -5.86 3.16 27.19
N LYS A 167 -5.88 2.85 25.89
CA LYS A 167 -5.51 3.77 24.82
C LYS A 167 -6.71 4.47 24.17
N THR A 168 -7.91 4.20 24.67
CA THR A 168 -9.14 4.78 24.14
C THR A 168 -9.36 6.14 24.81
N LEU A 169 -9.61 7.16 24.00
CA LEU A 169 -9.88 8.53 24.45
C LEU A 169 -11.36 8.84 24.28
N LEU A 170 -11.95 9.43 25.32
CA LEU A 170 -13.32 9.95 25.26
C LEU A 170 -13.27 11.46 25.15
N TYR A 171 -13.87 11.99 24.09
CA TYR A 171 -14.05 13.42 23.87
C TYR A 171 -15.47 13.79 24.25
N LEU A 172 -15.62 14.87 25.01
CA LEU A 172 -16.90 15.46 25.37
C LEU A 172 -16.88 16.94 24.98
N GLN A 173 -17.96 17.38 24.34
CA GLN A 173 -18.12 18.74 23.86
C GLN A 173 -19.50 19.27 24.25
N LEU A 174 -19.50 20.39 24.96
CA LEU A 174 -20.68 21.20 25.25
C LEU A 174 -20.32 22.66 24.93
N ASP A 175 -19.89 23.42 25.93
CA ASP A 175 -19.26 24.74 25.77
C ASP A 175 -17.74 24.65 25.75
N ASP A 176 -17.20 23.71 26.53
CA ASP A 176 -15.77 23.37 26.58
C ASP A 176 -15.52 22.04 25.86
N PHE A 177 -14.26 21.81 25.47
CA PHE A 177 -13.80 20.57 24.85
C PHE A 177 -12.90 19.80 25.82
N SER A 178 -13.41 18.70 26.37
CA SER A 178 -12.70 17.90 27.37
C SER A 178 -12.30 16.53 26.80
N VAL A 179 -11.10 16.09 27.15
CA VAL A 179 -10.54 14.78 26.75
C VAL A 179 -10.33 13.95 28.00
N LEU A 180 -10.86 12.73 27.99
CA LEU A 180 -10.80 11.81 29.11
C LEU A 180 -10.08 10.52 28.73
N ASN A 181 -9.27 10.01 29.65
CA ASN A 181 -8.60 8.72 29.56
C ASN A 181 -9.15 7.72 30.59
N LEU A 182 -8.81 6.44 30.43
CA LEU A 182 -9.20 5.42 31.39
C LEU A 182 -8.43 5.57 32.70
N ASN A 183 -9.12 5.59 33.84
CA ASN A 183 -8.50 5.37 35.13
C ASN A 183 -8.43 3.88 35.45
N LEU A 184 -7.22 3.33 35.51
CA LEU A 184 -6.98 1.90 35.81
C LEU A 184 -7.44 1.49 37.20
N SER A 185 -7.54 2.42 38.15
CA SER A 185 -8.04 2.16 39.50
C SER A 185 -9.58 2.16 39.58
N SER A 186 -10.28 2.67 38.56
CA SER A 186 -11.74 2.75 38.49
C SER A 186 -12.31 1.68 37.57
N LYS A 187 -11.99 0.42 37.86
CA LYS A 187 -12.47 -0.74 37.09
C LYS A 187 -13.12 -1.76 38.01
N THR A 188 -14.27 -2.29 37.60
CA THR A 188 -14.94 -3.39 38.32
C THR A 188 -15.82 -4.22 37.38
N ASN A 189 -15.93 -5.52 37.68
CA ASN A 189 -16.82 -6.47 37.00
C ASN A 189 -18.06 -6.81 37.83
N HIS A 190 -18.24 -6.12 38.96
CA HIS A 190 -19.33 -6.35 39.89
C HIS A 190 -20.14 -5.07 40.08
N VAL A 191 -21.45 -5.17 39.85
CA VAL A 191 -22.42 -4.11 40.14
C VAL A 191 -23.13 -4.46 41.46
N PRO A 192 -22.94 -3.68 42.55
CA PRO A 192 -23.62 -3.89 43.82
C PRO A 192 -25.12 -3.58 43.73
N GLU A 193 -25.89 -3.98 44.75
CA GLU A 193 -27.36 -3.76 44.82
C GLU A 193 -27.76 -2.27 44.73
N GLY A 194 -26.85 -1.34 45.03
CA GLY A 194 -27.04 0.10 44.90
C GLY A 194 -27.04 0.64 43.45
N GLY A 195 -26.81 -0.22 42.46
CA GLY A 195 -26.87 0.13 41.04
C GLY A 195 -25.55 0.65 40.46
N ILE A 196 -25.57 0.87 39.14
CA ILE A 196 -24.39 1.13 38.31
C ILE A 196 -23.66 2.43 38.72
N PHE A 197 -24.41 3.47 39.11
CA PHE A 197 -23.82 4.77 39.46
C PHE A 197 -23.12 4.81 40.83
N ASN A 198 -23.40 3.85 41.71
CA ASN A 198 -22.75 3.71 43.01
C ASN A 198 -21.63 2.65 43.00
N THR A 199 -21.35 2.08 41.83
CA THR A 199 -20.45 0.94 41.67
C THR A 199 -18.98 1.36 41.73
N LEU A 200 -18.66 2.54 41.19
CA LEU A 200 -17.29 3.06 41.17
C LEU A 200 -17.11 4.12 42.26
N ASP A 201 -15.93 4.12 42.87
CA ASP A 201 -15.54 5.17 43.80
C ASP A 201 -15.32 6.48 43.01
N HIS A 202 -16.18 7.47 43.32
CA HIS A 202 -16.23 8.75 42.63
C HIS A 202 -14.97 9.59 42.84
N SER A 203 -14.14 9.29 43.85
CA SER A 203 -12.89 10.01 44.11
C SER A 203 -11.84 9.84 43.00
N TYR A 204 -11.94 8.76 42.23
CA TYR A 204 -11.04 8.47 41.12
C TYR A 204 -11.53 9.03 39.76
N LEU A 205 -12.76 9.54 39.71
CA LEU A 205 -13.39 10.12 38.52
C LEU A 205 -13.18 11.64 38.49
N ASN A 206 -12.02 12.03 37.97
CA ASN A 206 -11.61 13.44 37.83
C ASN A 206 -11.99 14.02 36.46
N ALA A 207 -11.70 15.31 36.25
CA ALA A 207 -12.00 16.03 35.01
C ALA A 207 -11.37 15.43 33.73
N THR A 208 -10.33 14.62 33.89
CA THR A 208 -9.56 14.01 32.78
C THR A 208 -9.75 12.51 32.65
N ASN A 209 -10.59 11.89 33.50
CA ASN A 209 -10.61 10.45 33.64
C ASN A 209 -12.03 9.89 33.58
N TYR A 210 -12.20 8.72 32.98
CA TYR A 210 -13.42 7.92 33.06
C TYR A 210 -13.14 6.57 33.70
N GLY A 211 -14.17 5.98 34.30
CA GLY A 211 -14.13 4.63 34.85
C GLY A 211 -14.84 3.62 33.96
N VAL A 212 -14.57 2.34 34.17
CA VAL A 212 -15.13 1.24 33.37
C VAL A 212 -15.78 0.22 34.28
N ILE A 213 -17.00 -0.18 33.93
CA ILE A 213 -17.71 -1.29 34.55
C ILE A 213 -17.92 -2.34 33.47
N SER A 214 -17.42 -3.57 33.65
CA SER A 214 -17.76 -4.65 32.73
C SER A 214 -19.12 -5.25 33.12
N ILE A 215 -20.01 -5.39 32.15
CA ILE A 215 -21.33 -6.04 32.35
C ILE A 215 -21.28 -7.46 31.80
N HIS A 216 -20.74 -7.60 30.60
CA HIS A 216 -20.61 -8.87 29.90
C HIS A 216 -19.15 -9.04 29.53
N ASP A 217 -18.47 -9.91 30.25
CA ASP A 217 -17.06 -10.24 30.03
C ASP A 217 -16.92 -11.73 30.40
N ARG A 218 -16.70 -12.58 29.39
CA ARG A 218 -16.67 -14.04 29.60
C ARG A 218 -15.27 -14.56 29.95
N ASP A 219 -14.24 -13.79 29.63
CA ASP A 219 -12.82 -14.17 29.79
C ASP A 219 -12.04 -13.28 30.77
N ASP A 220 -12.72 -12.32 31.41
CA ASP A 220 -12.18 -11.28 32.30
C ASP A 220 -11.13 -10.40 31.59
N SER A 221 -11.24 -10.23 30.28
CA SER A 221 -10.28 -9.48 29.47
C SER A 221 -10.27 -7.98 29.80
N LEU A 222 -11.41 -7.42 30.22
CA LEU A 222 -11.47 -6.00 30.61
C LEU A 222 -10.76 -5.73 31.94
N MET A 223 -10.77 -6.70 32.85
CA MET A 223 -10.13 -6.56 34.15
C MET A 223 -8.62 -6.76 34.06
N LYS A 224 -8.17 -7.77 33.32
CA LYS A 224 -6.75 -8.16 33.22
C LYS A 224 -5.98 -7.32 32.22
N THR A 225 -6.53 -7.15 31.02
CA THR A 225 -5.82 -6.56 29.86
C THR A 225 -6.45 -5.26 29.36
N ASN A 226 -7.56 -4.80 29.94
CA ASN A 226 -8.33 -3.63 29.49
C ASN A 226 -8.81 -3.73 28.03
N SER A 227 -8.83 -4.94 27.48
CA SER A 227 -9.21 -5.17 26.10
C SER A 227 -10.69 -5.53 26.03
N LEU A 228 -11.42 -4.86 25.15
CA LEU A 228 -12.82 -5.15 24.84
C LEU A 228 -12.87 -6.11 23.65
N SER A 229 -13.30 -7.36 23.87
CA SER A 229 -13.43 -8.37 22.81
C SER A 229 -14.84 -8.39 22.19
N ASN A 230 -15.02 -9.08 21.05
CA ASN A 230 -16.24 -9.07 20.23
C ASN A 230 -17.57 -9.40 20.96
N THR A 231 -17.52 -10.09 22.10
CA THR A 231 -18.71 -10.43 22.88
C THR A 231 -18.96 -9.48 24.03
N ASP A 232 -18.00 -8.62 24.34
CA ASP A 232 -17.99 -7.93 25.61
C ASP A 232 -18.80 -6.65 25.57
N GLN A 233 -19.33 -6.29 26.73
CA GLN A 233 -20.06 -5.06 26.95
C GLN A 233 -19.54 -4.39 28.20
N ALA A 234 -19.25 -3.11 28.06
CA ALA A 234 -18.79 -2.27 29.16
C ALA A 234 -19.65 -1.02 29.27
N ILE A 235 -19.71 -0.47 30.48
CA ILE A 235 -20.23 0.87 30.72
C ILE A 235 -19.05 1.75 31.10
N LEU A 236 -18.94 2.89 30.42
CA LEU A 236 -18.06 3.97 30.83
C LEU A 236 -18.82 4.88 31.78
N ILE A 237 -18.23 5.21 32.92
CA ILE A 237 -18.80 6.17 33.86
C ILE A 237 -17.94 7.43 33.85
N VAL A 238 -18.61 8.57 33.66
CA VAL A 238 -17.98 9.89 33.63
C VAL A 238 -18.64 10.79 34.65
N ASN A 239 -17.82 11.54 35.39
CA ASN A 239 -18.27 12.58 36.31
C ASN A 239 -18.36 13.93 35.58
N LEU A 240 -19.56 14.30 35.14
CA LEU A 240 -19.81 15.57 34.44
C LEU A 240 -19.58 16.79 35.32
N THR A 241 -19.79 16.68 36.64
CA THR A 241 -19.54 17.77 37.59
C THR A 241 -18.07 18.16 37.64
N ALA A 242 -17.16 17.20 37.46
CA ALA A 242 -15.72 17.44 37.40
C ALA A 242 -15.26 17.86 36.00
N VAL A 243 -15.84 17.26 34.95
CA VAL A 243 -15.43 17.47 33.55
C VAL A 243 -15.88 18.82 33.00
N LEU A 244 -17.04 19.32 33.43
CA LEU A 244 -17.61 20.59 33.01
C LEU A 244 -17.47 21.61 34.16
N PRO A 245 -16.38 22.39 34.24
CA PRO A 245 -16.13 23.29 35.36
C PRO A 245 -17.10 24.46 35.43
N THR A 246 -17.64 24.90 34.28
CA THR A 246 -18.56 26.02 34.14
C THR A 246 -19.96 25.68 34.65
N THR A 247 -20.55 24.63 34.10
CA THR A 247 -21.93 24.22 34.39
C THR A 247 -22.02 23.24 35.57
N ARG A 248 -20.90 22.58 35.92
CA ARG A 248 -20.80 21.58 37.01
C ARG A 248 -21.87 20.48 36.89
N GLY A 249 -22.04 19.96 35.68
CA GLY A 249 -23.07 19.00 35.28
C GLY A 249 -23.81 19.46 34.02
N LEU A 250 -24.70 18.62 33.49
CA LEU A 250 -25.54 18.94 32.33
C LEU A 250 -26.89 19.49 32.80
N VAL A 251 -27.26 20.71 32.40
CA VAL A 251 -28.55 21.31 32.79
C VAL A 251 -29.68 20.91 31.83
N PRO A 252 -30.96 21.06 32.20
CA PRO A 252 -32.10 20.67 31.37
C PRO A 252 -32.13 21.39 30.02
N GLY A 253 -32.33 20.65 28.92
CA GLY A 253 -32.45 21.16 27.56
C GLY A 253 -31.12 21.31 26.81
N GLU A 254 -29.97 21.10 27.45
CA GLU A 254 -28.65 21.16 26.80
C GLU A 254 -28.34 19.91 25.97
N ILE A 255 -27.54 20.10 24.93
CA ILE A 255 -27.08 19.05 24.02
C ILE A 255 -25.61 18.79 24.30
N LEU A 256 -25.28 17.56 24.70
CA LEU A 256 -23.91 17.11 24.90
C LEU A 256 -23.51 16.21 23.72
N GLU A 257 -22.42 16.57 23.06
CA GLU A 257 -21.81 15.75 22.03
C GLU A 257 -20.63 14.98 22.59
N GLY A 258 -20.49 13.72 22.21
CA GLY A 258 -19.40 12.88 22.65
C GLY A 258 -18.88 11.94 21.58
N LYS A 259 -17.57 11.69 21.64
CA LYS A 259 -16.89 10.78 20.72
C LYS A 259 -15.90 9.90 21.48
N LEU A 260 -16.08 8.60 21.36
CA LEU A 260 -15.17 7.60 21.89
C LEU A 260 -14.24 7.10 20.78
N VAL A 261 -12.96 7.43 20.89
CA VAL A 261 -11.93 7.12 19.89
C VAL A 261 -11.04 6.00 20.40
N PRO A 262 -11.12 4.78 19.82
CA PRO A 262 -10.21 3.69 20.14
C PRO A 262 -8.82 3.88 19.51
N ASP A 263 -7.83 3.07 19.94
CA ASP A 263 -6.47 3.01 19.34
C ASP A 263 -6.51 2.64 17.84
N VAL A 264 -7.41 1.73 17.49
CA VAL A 264 -7.63 1.26 16.12
C VAL A 264 -9.12 1.18 15.82
N GLY A 265 -9.50 1.48 14.59
CA GLY A 265 -10.89 1.36 14.15
C GLY A 265 -11.70 2.64 14.13
N SER A 266 -12.98 2.48 13.79
CA SER A 266 -13.94 3.59 13.79
C SER A 266 -14.34 4.02 15.21
N SER A 267 -14.43 5.32 15.42
CA SER A 267 -14.91 5.90 16.68
C SER A 267 -16.41 5.70 16.88
N GLY A 268 -16.83 5.53 18.13
CA GLY A 268 -18.23 5.62 18.53
C GLY A 268 -18.60 7.09 18.74
N ILE A 269 -19.70 7.56 18.14
CA ILE A 269 -20.19 8.92 18.31
C ILE A 269 -21.56 8.83 18.99
N PHE A 270 -21.83 9.73 19.92
CA PHE A 270 -23.14 9.90 20.53
C PHE A 270 -23.42 11.39 20.67
N VAL A 271 -24.70 11.73 20.52
CA VAL A 271 -25.21 13.07 20.79
C VAL A 271 -26.45 12.86 21.61
N VAL A 272 -26.48 13.50 22.77
CA VAL A 272 -27.58 13.35 23.72
C VAL A 272 -28.12 14.72 24.10
N GLN A 273 -29.42 14.78 24.35
CA GLN A 273 -30.07 15.99 24.81
C GLN A 273 -30.72 15.72 26.16
N SER A 274 -30.40 16.54 27.16
CA SER A 274 -31.04 16.40 28.46
C SER A 274 -32.53 16.81 28.40
N PRO A 275 -33.44 16.09 29.06
CA PRO A 275 -34.83 16.49 29.15
C PRO A 275 -35.00 17.85 29.83
N ASN A 276 -36.04 18.60 29.46
CA ASN A 276 -36.35 19.92 30.04
C ASN A 276 -36.68 19.88 31.55
N ALA A 277 -36.97 18.71 32.11
CA ALA A 277 -37.16 18.51 33.55
C ALA A 277 -36.86 17.06 33.95
N PHE A 278 -36.19 16.87 35.10
CA PHE A 278 -35.85 15.54 35.61
C PHE A 278 -36.89 15.05 36.62
N LYS A 279 -37.65 14.01 36.26
CA LYS A 279 -38.62 13.38 37.16
C LYS A 279 -37.97 12.36 38.11
N TYR A 280 -37.04 11.57 37.57
CA TYR A 280 -36.32 10.49 38.26
C TYR A 280 -34.83 10.81 38.33
N ARG A 281 -34.11 10.14 39.26
CA ARG A 281 -32.65 10.31 39.38
C ARG A 281 -31.88 9.69 38.23
N VAL A 282 -32.43 8.65 37.63
CA VAL A 282 -31.88 8.04 36.42
C VAL A 282 -32.75 8.49 35.26
N CYS A 283 -32.12 9.06 34.23
CA CYS A 283 -32.79 9.46 33.01
C CYS A 283 -32.05 8.87 31.80
N ASP A 284 -32.83 8.34 30.85
CA ASP A 284 -32.28 7.97 29.55
C ASP A 284 -32.06 9.23 28.72
N LEU A 285 -30.98 9.27 27.95
CA LEU A 285 -30.47 10.45 27.25
C LEU A 285 -30.31 10.22 25.75
#